data_AF-R1EEE8-F1
#
_entry.id   AF-R1EEE8-F1
#
_cell.length_a   1.000
_cell.length_b   1.000
_cell.length_c   1.000
_cell.angle_alpha   90.00
_cell.angle_beta   90.00
_cell.angle_gamma   90.00
#
_symmetry.space_group_name_H-M   'P 1'
#
loop_
_entity.id
_entity.type
_entity.pdbx_description
1 polymer ?
#
loop_
_entity_poly.entity_id
_entity_poly.type
_entity_poly.pdbx_seq_one_letter_code
_entity_poly.pdbx_strand_id
1 'polypeptide(L)'
;MTTRAEFGHDTKAAEVAEAFASQIKGRIVAITGVARTGLGGATAVAFAKHDPELLLLISRTQSKLDEVIADIKAVKPNANVKSVLVDLTSQASVRRAAEEINTLAPRLDILINNAGFWVFTRSVSPEGIESQFAGNHIGHFLLTNLLTDRLLAAAKKSTPGATRVINLSSEGHRVSPVRFHDYNLEGKPVPEEESSVFPPLWPDELVKPNADGYAGMVAAKKLWALSEDLVKQAF
;
A
#
# COMPACT_ATOMS: atom_id res chain seq x y z
N MET A 1 6.05 16.64 -12.66
CA MET A 1 5.12 16.83 -13.79
C MET A 1 4.39 15.53 -14.03
N THR A 2 3.06 15.53 -13.99
CA THR A 2 2.24 14.41 -14.49
C THR A 2 2.36 14.36 -16.02
N THR A 3 2.23 13.18 -16.62
CA THR A 3 2.24 13.02 -18.08
C THR A 3 1.02 13.65 -18.78
N ARG A 4 0.05 14.12 -17.98
CA ARG A 4 -1.25 14.68 -18.36
C ARG A 4 -1.47 15.93 -17.49
N ALA A 5 -1.34 17.13 -18.09
CA ALA A 5 -1.44 18.39 -17.37
C ALA A 5 -2.88 18.75 -16.99
N GLU A 6 -3.85 18.10 -17.62
CA GLU A 6 -5.29 18.26 -17.37
C GLU A 6 -5.76 17.57 -16.08
N PHE A 7 -4.95 16.68 -15.49
CA PHE A 7 -5.31 16.03 -14.24
C PHE A 7 -5.08 16.95 -13.04
N GLY A 8 -6.08 16.98 -12.14
CA GLY A 8 -6.08 17.82 -10.95
C GLY A 8 -6.83 17.16 -9.79
N HIS A 9 -7.20 17.96 -8.79
CA HIS A 9 -7.81 17.48 -7.54
C HIS A 9 -9.16 16.78 -7.74
N ASP A 10 -9.92 17.16 -8.77
CA ASP A 10 -11.25 16.61 -9.04
C ASP A 10 -11.24 15.42 -10.02
N THR A 11 -10.08 15.05 -10.54
CA THR A 11 -9.96 13.95 -11.51
C THR A 11 -10.26 12.62 -10.84
N LYS A 12 -11.28 11.91 -11.36
CA LYS A 12 -11.71 10.63 -10.78
C LYS A 12 -10.86 9.48 -11.28
N ALA A 13 -10.80 8.42 -10.48
CA ALA A 13 -10.08 7.18 -10.83
C ALA A 13 -10.54 6.60 -12.18
N ALA A 14 -11.83 6.71 -12.51
CA ALA A 14 -12.37 6.25 -13.79
C ALA A 14 -11.82 7.04 -14.99
N GLU A 15 -11.62 8.35 -14.85
CA GLU A 15 -11.07 9.20 -15.91
C GLU A 15 -9.59 8.88 -16.16
N VAL A 16 -8.83 8.66 -15.08
CA VAL A 16 -7.42 8.24 -15.18
C VAL A 16 -7.31 6.84 -15.79
N ALA A 17 -8.17 5.90 -15.38
CA ALA A 17 -8.16 4.53 -15.91
C ALA A 17 -8.50 4.51 -17.40
N GLU A 18 -9.48 5.29 -17.86
CA GLU A 18 -9.82 5.44 -19.28
C GLU A 18 -8.64 5.99 -20.07
N ALA A 19 -8.02 7.07 -19.57
CA ALA A 19 -6.86 7.69 -20.20
C ALA A 19 -5.67 6.73 -20.39
N PHE A 20 -5.55 5.71 -19.54
CA PHE A 20 -4.49 4.71 -19.59
C PHE A 20 -5.00 3.28 -19.82
N ALA A 21 -6.17 3.13 -20.45
CA ALA A 21 -6.83 1.83 -20.64
C ALA A 21 -5.91 0.78 -21.30
N SER A 22 -5.09 1.19 -22.27
CA SER A 22 -4.12 0.31 -22.94
C SER A 22 -3.02 -0.22 -22.02
N GLN A 23 -2.73 0.48 -20.92
CA GLN A 23 -1.75 0.05 -19.91
C GLN A 23 -2.37 -0.90 -18.89
N ILE A 24 -3.69 -0.92 -18.73
CA ILE A 24 -4.44 -1.81 -17.83
C ILE A 24 -4.80 -3.13 -18.52
N LYS A 25 -5.16 -3.06 -19.81
CA LYS A 25 -5.62 -4.22 -20.59
C LYS A 25 -4.61 -5.38 -20.56
N GLY A 26 -5.09 -6.57 -20.22
CA GLY A 26 -4.28 -7.80 -20.16
C GLY A 26 -3.26 -7.85 -19.01
N ARG A 27 -3.33 -6.93 -18.04
CA ARG A 27 -2.44 -6.93 -16.87
C ARG A 27 -2.98 -7.75 -15.71
N ILE A 28 -2.09 -8.38 -14.98
CA ILE A 28 -2.37 -8.91 -13.64
C ILE A 28 -2.05 -7.80 -12.62
N VAL A 29 -3.06 -7.35 -11.90
CA VAL A 29 -2.95 -6.24 -10.93
C VAL A 29 -3.33 -6.72 -9.54
N ALA A 30 -2.46 -6.45 -8.56
CA ALA A 30 -2.72 -6.69 -7.14
C ALA A 30 -2.83 -5.38 -6.39
N ILE A 31 -3.87 -5.23 -5.55
CA ILE A 31 -4.16 -3.99 -4.81
C ILE A 31 -4.39 -4.33 -3.34
N THR A 32 -3.54 -3.81 -2.44
CA THR A 32 -3.73 -3.96 -0.99
C THR A 32 -4.70 -2.92 -0.44
N GLY A 33 -5.39 -3.21 0.66
CA GLY A 33 -6.27 -2.26 1.33
C GLY A 33 -7.57 -1.98 0.58
N VAL A 34 -8.08 -2.97 -0.15
CA VAL A 34 -9.34 -2.83 -0.90
C VAL A 34 -10.53 -2.80 0.05
N ALA A 35 -11.37 -1.79 -0.14
CA ALA A 35 -12.68 -1.61 0.49
C ALA A 35 -13.51 -0.66 -0.37
N ARG A 36 -14.85 -0.81 -0.32
CA ARG A 36 -15.79 -0.02 -1.13
C ARG A 36 -15.66 1.50 -0.94
N THR A 37 -15.38 1.93 0.29
CA THR A 37 -15.23 3.35 0.66
C THR A 37 -13.80 3.88 0.51
N GLY A 38 -12.86 3.05 0.05
CA GLY A 38 -11.43 3.40 -0.04
C GLY A 38 -10.92 3.57 -1.46
N LEU A 39 -9.75 4.21 -1.60
CA LEU A 39 -9.07 4.44 -2.87
C LEU A 39 -8.75 3.13 -3.61
N GLY A 40 -8.37 2.07 -2.88
CA GLY A 40 -8.12 0.75 -3.46
C GLY A 40 -9.36 0.14 -4.14
N GLY A 41 -10.55 0.27 -3.53
CA GLY A 41 -11.80 -0.20 -4.14
C GLY A 41 -12.20 0.60 -5.37
N ALA A 42 -12.13 1.92 -5.29
CA ALA A 42 -12.38 2.80 -6.43
C ALA A 42 -11.44 2.52 -7.61
N THR A 43 -10.15 2.27 -7.31
CA THR A 43 -9.14 1.89 -8.32
C THR A 43 -9.47 0.55 -8.96
N ALA A 44 -9.83 -0.46 -8.17
CA ALA A 44 -10.17 -1.78 -8.68
C ALA A 44 -11.40 -1.76 -9.60
N VAL A 45 -12.46 -1.03 -9.21
CA VAL A 45 -13.67 -0.86 -10.03
C VAL A 45 -13.38 -0.10 -11.33
N ALA A 46 -12.53 0.94 -11.26
CA ALA A 46 -12.11 1.67 -12.45
C ALA A 46 -11.32 0.78 -13.41
N PHE A 47 -10.36 -0.01 -12.90
CA PHE A 47 -9.53 -0.89 -13.72
C PHE A 47 -10.34 -2.01 -14.38
N ALA A 48 -11.34 -2.55 -13.69
CA ALA A 48 -12.17 -3.65 -14.21
C ALA A 48 -12.83 -3.36 -15.56
N LYS A 49 -13.11 -2.08 -15.87
CA LYS A 49 -13.72 -1.67 -17.14
C LYS A 49 -12.80 -1.85 -18.35
N HIS A 50 -11.49 -1.95 -18.13
CA HIS A 50 -10.47 -1.94 -19.19
C HIS A 50 -9.78 -3.29 -19.40
N ASP A 51 -10.49 -4.38 -19.08
CA ASP A 51 -10.06 -5.76 -19.39
C ASP A 51 -8.68 -6.16 -18.82
N PRO A 52 -8.39 -5.96 -17.52
CA PRO A 52 -7.24 -6.60 -16.89
C PRO A 52 -7.37 -8.13 -17.00
N GLU A 53 -6.24 -8.82 -17.11
CA GLU A 53 -6.22 -10.29 -17.16
C GLU A 53 -6.68 -10.90 -15.83
N LEU A 54 -6.29 -10.29 -14.71
CA LEU A 54 -6.68 -10.68 -13.37
C LEU A 54 -6.58 -9.48 -12.41
N LEU A 55 -7.62 -9.25 -11.61
CA LEU A 55 -7.59 -8.36 -10.45
C LEU A 55 -7.49 -9.18 -9.17
N LEU A 56 -6.43 -8.97 -8.40
CA LEU A 56 -6.26 -9.51 -7.05
C LEU A 56 -6.60 -8.41 -6.03
N LEU A 57 -7.74 -8.58 -5.36
CA LEU A 57 -8.18 -7.67 -4.31
C LEU A 57 -7.69 -8.17 -2.95
N ILE A 58 -6.90 -7.36 -2.27
CA ILE A 58 -6.18 -7.80 -1.08
C ILE A 58 -6.63 -6.94 0.12
N SER A 59 -7.14 -7.57 1.17
CA SER A 59 -7.59 -6.90 2.39
C SER A 59 -7.68 -7.86 3.58
N ARG A 60 -7.96 -7.34 4.77
CA ARG A 60 -8.12 -8.16 6.00
C ARG A 60 -9.50 -8.79 6.13
N THR A 61 -10.50 -8.22 5.47
CA THR A 61 -11.91 -8.52 5.73
C THR A 61 -12.58 -9.00 4.46
N GLN A 62 -12.99 -10.28 4.45
CA GLN A 62 -13.59 -10.90 3.27
C GLN A 62 -14.86 -10.17 2.80
N SER A 63 -15.76 -9.81 3.72
CA SER A 63 -17.01 -9.11 3.36
C SER A 63 -16.77 -7.80 2.60
N LYS A 64 -15.72 -7.05 2.95
CA LYS A 64 -15.34 -5.81 2.24
C LYS A 64 -14.81 -6.10 0.83
N LEU A 65 -14.15 -7.24 0.63
CA LEU A 65 -13.70 -7.68 -0.69
C LEU A 65 -14.90 -8.12 -1.54
N ASP A 66 -15.83 -8.86 -0.95
CA ASP A 66 -17.04 -9.33 -1.63
C ASP A 66 -17.90 -8.18 -2.15
N GLU A 67 -18.05 -7.10 -1.36
CA GLU A 67 -18.72 -5.87 -1.80
C GLU A 67 -18.07 -5.26 -3.06
N VAL A 68 -16.74 -5.17 -3.09
CA VAL A 68 -16.02 -4.61 -4.24
C VAL A 68 -16.06 -5.56 -5.43
N ILE A 69 -16.02 -6.88 -5.20
CA ILE A 69 -16.21 -7.88 -6.25
C ILE A 69 -17.60 -7.71 -6.88
N ALA A 70 -18.65 -7.51 -6.07
CA ALA A 70 -20.00 -7.26 -6.58
C ALA A 70 -20.06 -5.98 -7.44
N ASP A 71 -19.44 -4.89 -6.98
CA ASP A 71 -19.35 -3.64 -7.75
C ASP A 71 -18.58 -3.82 -9.08
N ILE A 72 -17.46 -4.58 -9.06
CA ILE A 72 -16.70 -4.94 -10.26
C ILE A 72 -17.56 -5.76 -11.23
N LYS A 73 -18.28 -6.76 -10.72
CA LYS A 73 -19.14 -7.63 -11.54
C LYS A 73 -20.34 -6.88 -12.12
N ALA A 74 -20.84 -5.86 -11.43
CA ALA A 74 -21.89 -4.99 -11.95
C ALA A 74 -21.44 -4.18 -13.17
N VAL A 75 -20.19 -3.70 -13.20
CA VAL A 75 -19.66 -2.95 -14.35
C VAL A 75 -19.03 -3.85 -15.43
N LYS A 76 -18.58 -5.05 -15.04
CA LYS A 76 -17.94 -6.03 -15.93
C LYS A 76 -18.23 -7.47 -15.45
N PRO A 77 -19.36 -8.08 -15.87
CA PRO A 77 -19.79 -9.40 -15.38
C PRO A 77 -18.73 -10.51 -15.54
N ASN A 78 -17.97 -10.46 -16.63
CA ASN A 78 -16.95 -11.44 -16.95
C ASN A 78 -15.54 -11.08 -16.42
N ALA A 79 -15.40 -10.04 -15.59
CA ALA A 79 -14.10 -9.67 -15.02
C ALA A 79 -13.49 -10.85 -14.23
N ASN A 80 -12.23 -11.17 -14.50
CA ASN A 80 -11.48 -12.14 -13.70
C ASN A 80 -10.96 -11.44 -12.45
N VAL A 81 -11.61 -11.68 -11.32
CA VAL A 81 -11.30 -11.05 -10.03
C VAL A 81 -11.24 -12.12 -8.95
N LYS A 82 -10.22 -12.06 -8.10
CA LYS A 82 -10.04 -12.94 -6.95
C LYS A 82 -9.68 -12.12 -5.72
N SER A 83 -10.08 -12.60 -4.55
CA SER A 83 -9.73 -12.02 -3.25
C SER A 83 -8.59 -12.79 -2.60
N VAL A 84 -7.71 -12.10 -1.89
CA VAL A 84 -6.70 -12.72 -1.00
C VAL A 84 -6.74 -12.00 0.35
N LEU A 85 -6.77 -12.77 1.43
CA LEU A 85 -6.78 -12.20 2.78
C LEU A 85 -5.36 -11.93 3.27
N VAL A 86 -5.12 -10.72 3.79
CA VAL A 86 -3.87 -10.37 4.44
C VAL A 86 -4.07 -9.39 5.58
N ASP A 87 -3.49 -9.69 6.73
CA ASP A 87 -3.17 -8.69 7.75
C ASP A 87 -1.71 -8.29 7.62
N LEU A 88 -1.48 -7.09 7.08
CA LEU A 88 -0.13 -6.55 6.88
C LEU A 88 0.61 -6.28 8.19
N THR A 89 -0.09 -6.26 9.33
CA THR A 89 0.59 -6.15 10.62
C THR A 89 1.23 -7.47 11.05
N SER A 90 0.83 -8.62 10.49
CA SER A 90 1.38 -9.93 10.84
C SER A 90 2.24 -10.50 9.70
N GLN A 91 3.53 -10.74 9.97
CA GLN A 91 4.44 -11.27 8.95
C GLN A 91 4.04 -12.68 8.52
N ALA A 92 3.52 -13.50 9.44
CA ALA A 92 2.97 -14.81 9.13
C ALA A 92 1.77 -14.71 8.18
N SER A 93 0.88 -13.73 8.38
CA SER A 93 -0.22 -13.48 7.44
C SER A 93 0.27 -13.05 6.07
N VAL A 94 1.29 -12.18 6.01
CA VAL A 94 1.87 -11.70 4.75
C VAL A 94 2.48 -12.84 3.94
N ARG A 95 3.20 -13.76 4.58
CA ARG A 95 3.79 -14.93 3.91
C ARG A 95 2.73 -15.84 3.28
N ARG A 96 1.67 -16.17 4.03
CA ARG A 96 0.55 -16.96 3.49
C ARG A 96 -0.13 -16.28 2.30
N ALA A 97 -0.39 -14.98 2.41
CA ALA A 97 -0.98 -14.22 1.30
C ALA A 97 -0.06 -14.21 0.07
N ALA A 98 1.26 -14.11 0.24
CA ALA A 98 2.20 -14.16 -0.86
C ALA A 98 2.24 -15.55 -1.54
N GLU A 99 2.18 -16.64 -0.78
CA GLU A 99 2.08 -18.01 -1.33
C GLU A 99 0.81 -18.19 -2.17
N GLU A 100 -0.32 -17.69 -1.68
CA GLU A 100 -1.59 -17.71 -2.40
C GLU A 100 -1.51 -16.88 -3.69
N ILE A 101 -1.02 -15.63 -3.62
CA ILE A 101 -0.83 -14.78 -4.80
C ILE A 101 0.10 -15.45 -5.82
N ASN A 102 1.21 -16.04 -5.37
CA ASN A 102 2.16 -16.76 -6.23
C ASN A 102 1.51 -17.96 -6.96
N THR A 103 0.49 -18.58 -6.36
CA THR A 103 -0.29 -19.66 -6.96
C THR A 103 -1.32 -19.12 -7.96
N LEU A 104 -1.97 -18.00 -7.62
CA LEU A 104 -3.02 -17.40 -8.45
C LEU A 104 -2.48 -16.64 -9.67
N ALA A 105 -1.28 -16.08 -9.56
CA ALA A 105 -0.69 -15.16 -10.52
C ALA A 105 0.74 -15.60 -10.90
N PRO A 106 0.94 -16.31 -12.04
CA PRO A 106 2.26 -16.76 -12.46
C PRO A 106 3.23 -15.62 -12.80
N ARG A 107 2.69 -14.43 -13.09
CA ARG A 107 3.38 -13.14 -13.22
C ARG A 107 2.56 -12.06 -12.50
N LEU A 108 3.19 -10.95 -12.14
CA LEU A 108 2.49 -9.79 -11.57
C LEU A 108 2.95 -8.53 -12.32
N ASP A 109 2.04 -7.88 -13.03
CA ASP A 109 2.37 -6.70 -13.82
C ASP A 109 2.38 -5.43 -12.96
N ILE A 110 1.40 -5.28 -12.07
CA ILE A 110 1.23 -4.09 -11.25
C ILE A 110 0.91 -4.51 -9.80
N LEU A 111 1.72 -4.04 -8.86
CA LEU A 111 1.45 -4.12 -7.42
C LEU A 111 1.15 -2.73 -6.89
N ILE A 112 -0.02 -2.53 -6.30
CA ILE A 112 -0.43 -1.28 -5.66
C ILE A 112 -0.48 -1.52 -4.15
N ASN A 113 0.56 -1.08 -3.46
CA ASN A 113 0.63 -1.00 -2.00
C ASN A 113 -0.21 0.20 -1.53
N ASN A 114 -1.52 0.01 -1.46
CA ASN A 114 -2.51 1.03 -1.12
C ASN A 114 -2.95 0.97 0.36
N ALA A 115 -2.84 -0.18 1.02
CA ALA A 115 -3.26 -0.29 2.41
C ALA A 115 -2.52 0.71 3.29
N GLY A 116 -3.24 1.26 4.25
CA GLY A 116 -2.68 2.19 5.21
C GLY A 116 -3.74 2.46 6.26
N PHE A 117 -3.31 2.63 7.49
CA PHE A 117 -4.20 3.06 8.55
C PHE A 117 -3.48 4.00 9.50
N TRP A 118 -4.27 4.80 10.19
CA TRP A 118 -3.82 5.71 11.21
C TRP A 118 -4.59 5.45 12.49
N VAL A 119 -3.87 5.36 13.62
CA VAL A 119 -4.47 5.17 14.94
C VAL A 119 -3.93 6.20 15.92
N PHE A 120 -4.75 6.47 16.91
CA PHE A 120 -4.42 7.35 18.04
C PHE A 120 -3.82 6.59 19.22
N THR A 121 -3.99 5.27 19.31
CA THR A 121 -3.46 4.49 20.44
C THR A 121 -2.36 3.59 19.96
N ARG A 122 -1.22 3.59 20.69
CA ARG A 122 -0.11 2.69 20.39
C ARG A 122 -0.56 1.25 20.56
N SER A 123 -0.27 0.42 19.57
CA SER A 123 -0.37 -1.03 19.66
C SER A 123 0.82 -1.67 18.96
N VAL A 124 1.05 -2.95 19.22
CA VAL A 124 2.15 -3.71 18.63
C VAL A 124 1.61 -4.89 17.84
N SER A 125 2.34 -5.27 16.79
CA SER A 125 2.13 -6.48 16.03
C SER A 125 2.51 -7.72 16.82
N PRO A 126 2.16 -8.93 16.34
CA PRO A 126 2.61 -10.18 16.95
C PRO A 126 4.13 -10.30 17.09
N GLU A 127 4.89 -9.64 16.21
CA GLU A 127 6.35 -9.59 16.22
C GLU A 127 6.92 -8.45 17.10
N GLY A 128 6.07 -7.75 17.86
CA GLY A 128 6.49 -6.67 18.76
C GLY A 128 6.84 -5.36 18.05
N ILE A 129 6.37 -5.16 16.82
CA ILE A 129 6.61 -3.95 16.03
C ILE A 129 5.41 -3.01 16.21
N GLU A 130 5.64 -1.71 16.39
CA GLU A 130 4.56 -0.71 16.41
C GLU A 130 3.62 -0.88 15.20
N SER A 131 2.32 -0.94 15.45
CA SER A 131 1.35 -1.50 14.50
C SER A 131 1.24 -0.70 13.20
N GLN A 132 1.35 0.63 13.24
CA GLN A 132 1.35 1.45 12.03
C GLN A 132 2.61 1.20 11.20
N PHE A 133 3.79 1.09 11.82
CA PHE A 133 5.01 0.72 11.13
C PHE A 133 4.95 -0.70 10.55
N ALA A 134 4.41 -1.64 11.32
CA ALA A 134 4.21 -3.01 10.89
C ALA A 134 3.33 -3.07 9.63
N GLY A 135 2.14 -2.46 9.68
CA GLY A 135 1.16 -2.54 8.59
C GLY A 135 1.43 -1.64 7.40
N ASN A 136 1.81 -0.37 7.63
CA ASN A 136 1.99 0.60 6.56
C ASN A 136 3.32 0.41 5.84
N HIS A 137 4.33 -0.17 6.50
CA HIS A 137 5.68 -0.35 5.94
C HIS A 137 6.13 -1.80 5.85
N ILE A 138 6.38 -2.46 6.99
CA ILE A 138 7.06 -3.76 7.03
C ILE A 138 6.26 -4.83 6.28
N GLY A 139 4.94 -4.83 6.43
CA GLY A 139 4.04 -5.73 5.72
C GLY A 139 4.11 -5.55 4.20
N HIS A 140 4.06 -4.31 3.69
CA HIS A 140 4.21 -4.03 2.25
C HIS A 140 5.58 -4.38 1.72
N PHE A 141 6.62 -4.05 2.48
CA PHE A 141 8.00 -4.37 2.14
C PHE A 141 8.17 -5.89 2.00
N LEU A 142 7.75 -6.65 3.02
CA LEU A 142 7.81 -8.11 2.99
C LEU A 142 6.98 -8.68 1.84
N LEU A 143 5.74 -8.23 1.65
CA LEU A 143 4.88 -8.69 0.56
C LEU A 143 5.53 -8.44 -0.81
N THR A 144 6.07 -7.24 -1.04
CA THR A 144 6.73 -6.89 -2.30
C THR A 144 7.94 -7.78 -2.57
N ASN A 145 8.77 -8.03 -1.56
CA ASN A 145 9.92 -8.93 -1.69
C ASN A 145 9.49 -10.36 -2.04
N LEU A 146 8.46 -10.89 -1.37
CA LEU A 146 7.95 -12.25 -1.63
C LEU A 146 7.28 -12.39 -3.01
N LEU A 147 6.89 -11.28 -3.64
CA LEU A 147 6.31 -11.24 -4.99
C LEU A 147 7.31 -10.80 -6.07
N THR A 148 8.57 -10.56 -5.70
CA THR A 148 9.59 -10.01 -6.62
C THR A 148 9.81 -10.90 -7.83
N ASP A 149 9.85 -12.21 -7.67
CA ASP A 149 10.01 -13.12 -8.82
C ASP A 149 8.86 -13.01 -9.83
N ARG A 150 7.63 -12.75 -9.38
CA ARG A 150 6.46 -12.55 -10.25
C ARG A 150 6.52 -11.21 -10.98
N LEU A 151 6.98 -10.18 -10.28
CA LEU A 151 7.23 -8.86 -10.86
C LEU A 151 8.33 -8.95 -11.94
N LEU A 152 9.46 -9.60 -11.62
CA LEU A 152 10.56 -9.81 -12.57
C LEU A 152 10.14 -10.66 -13.78
N ALA A 153 9.31 -11.68 -13.56
CA ALA A 153 8.76 -12.50 -14.65
C ALA A 153 7.89 -11.69 -15.62
N ALA A 154 7.10 -10.72 -15.11
CA ALA A 154 6.36 -9.79 -15.95
C ALA A 154 7.29 -8.81 -16.66
N ALA A 155 8.27 -8.24 -15.95
CA ALA A 155 9.22 -7.26 -16.49
C ALA A 155 10.04 -7.81 -17.66
N LYS A 156 10.43 -9.09 -17.63
CA LYS A 156 11.16 -9.74 -18.73
C LYS A 156 10.39 -9.78 -20.06
N LYS A 157 9.05 -9.72 -20.00
CA LYS A 157 8.16 -9.83 -21.18
C LYS A 157 7.52 -8.50 -21.56
N SER A 158 7.68 -7.48 -20.73
CA SER A 158 7.02 -6.19 -20.89
C SER A 158 8.03 -5.13 -21.34
N THR A 159 7.54 -4.05 -21.95
CA THR A 159 8.41 -2.92 -22.30
C THR A 159 8.98 -2.30 -21.02
N PRO A 160 10.21 -1.75 -21.06
CA PRO A 160 10.77 -1.05 -19.91
C PRO A 160 9.78 -0.02 -19.40
N GLY A 161 9.39 -0.18 -18.14
CA GLY A 161 8.42 0.70 -17.52
C GLY A 161 6.96 0.21 -17.49
N ALA A 162 6.64 -0.94 -18.08
CA ALA A 162 5.26 -1.47 -17.99
C ALA A 162 4.97 -2.15 -16.65
N THR A 163 5.95 -2.86 -16.09
CA THR A 163 5.84 -3.47 -14.75
C THR A 163 6.10 -2.43 -13.66
N ARG A 164 5.23 -2.40 -12.64
CA ARG A 164 5.21 -1.31 -11.64
C ARG A 164 4.91 -1.83 -10.23
N VAL A 165 5.65 -1.30 -9.26
CA VAL A 165 5.24 -1.30 -7.85
C VAL A 165 4.89 0.16 -7.50
N ILE A 166 3.68 0.37 -7.02
CA ILE A 166 3.13 1.69 -6.71
C ILE A 166 2.84 1.71 -5.22
N ASN A 167 3.48 2.64 -4.51
CA ASN A 167 3.27 2.82 -3.08
C ASN A 167 2.40 4.06 -2.86
N LEU A 168 1.20 3.87 -2.34
CA LEU A 168 0.34 4.98 -1.97
C LEU A 168 0.92 5.66 -0.73
N SER A 169 0.95 6.99 -0.76
CA SER A 169 1.40 7.84 0.34
C SER A 169 0.48 9.04 0.49
N SER A 170 0.80 9.94 1.40
CA SER A 170 0.08 11.21 1.61
C SER A 170 1.08 12.33 1.89
N GLU A 171 0.66 13.60 1.88
CA GLU A 171 1.51 14.70 2.41
C GLU A 171 1.95 14.45 3.87
N GLY A 172 1.14 13.64 4.53
CA GLY A 172 1.49 12.82 5.66
C GLY A 172 2.74 11.93 5.50
N HIS A 173 3.66 12.04 4.53
CA HIS A 173 5.04 11.48 4.55
C HIS A 173 6.17 12.51 4.81
N ARG A 174 5.92 13.82 4.73
CA ARG A 174 6.96 14.89 4.81
C ARG A 174 7.34 15.46 6.19
N VAL A 175 6.55 15.19 7.22
CA VAL A 175 6.65 15.69 8.61
C VAL A 175 7.65 14.92 9.48
N SER A 176 7.94 13.65 9.17
CA SER A 176 8.89 12.86 9.95
C SER A 176 9.65 11.90 9.06
N PRO A 177 10.98 11.82 9.19
CA PRO A 177 11.77 10.73 8.65
C PRO A 177 11.50 9.44 9.43
N VAL A 178 12.07 8.32 8.96
CA VAL A 178 12.03 7.06 9.70
C VAL A 178 12.93 7.19 10.93
N ARG A 179 12.35 7.04 12.12
CA ARG A 179 13.08 6.94 13.39
C ARG A 179 13.63 5.53 13.56
N PHE A 180 14.82 5.22 13.06
CA PHE A 180 15.43 3.90 13.20
C PHE A 180 15.84 3.61 14.65
N HIS A 181 16.25 4.63 15.41
CA HIS A 181 16.65 4.48 16.81
C HIS A 181 15.45 4.27 17.75
N ASP A 182 14.25 4.67 17.31
CA ASP A 182 13.01 4.54 18.08
C ASP A 182 11.84 4.13 17.18
N TYR A 183 12.03 3.09 16.35
CA TYR A 183 11.03 2.72 15.35
C TYR A 183 9.72 2.23 15.98
N ASN A 184 9.78 1.79 17.24
CA ASN A 184 8.66 1.34 18.04
C ASN A 184 8.00 2.45 18.87
N LEU A 185 8.53 3.68 18.84
CA LEU A 185 8.01 4.82 19.63
C LEU A 185 7.93 4.48 21.12
N GLU A 186 9.04 4.00 21.67
CA GLU A 186 9.21 3.65 23.08
C GLU A 186 9.86 4.79 23.88
N GLY A 187 10.05 5.96 23.24
CA GLY A 187 10.68 7.13 23.88
C GLY A 187 12.20 7.05 23.90
N LYS A 188 12.80 6.25 23.02
CA LYS A 188 14.26 6.18 22.89
C LYS A 188 14.81 7.49 22.29
N PRO A 189 15.99 7.94 22.74
CA PRO A 189 16.67 9.07 22.11
C PRO A 189 16.88 8.82 20.62
N VAL A 190 16.65 9.83 19.79
CA VAL A 190 16.89 9.76 18.35
C VAL A 190 17.82 10.90 17.91
N PRO A 191 18.67 10.67 16.89
CA PRO A 191 19.45 11.74 16.26
C PRO A 191 18.58 12.86 15.71
N GLU A 192 19.16 14.05 15.52
CA GLU A 192 18.44 15.21 14.98
C GLU A 192 17.88 14.93 13.58
N GLU A 193 18.57 14.13 12.77
CA GLU A 193 18.13 13.74 11.42
C GLU A 193 16.90 12.83 11.44
N GLU A 194 16.58 12.23 12.59
CA GLU A 194 15.40 11.40 12.80
C GLU A 194 14.27 12.16 13.52
N SER A 195 14.50 13.42 13.88
CA SER A 195 13.51 14.25 14.58
C SER A 195 12.35 14.64 13.65
N SER A 196 11.15 14.72 14.23
CA SER A 196 9.97 15.15 13.49
C SER A 196 9.97 16.68 13.31
N VAL A 197 9.68 17.13 12.09
CA VAL A 197 9.56 18.56 11.75
C VAL A 197 8.09 18.86 11.48
N PHE A 198 7.42 19.45 12.46
CA PHE A 198 6.03 19.87 12.31
C PHE A 198 5.96 21.31 11.78
N PRO A 199 5.38 21.54 10.59
CA PRO A 199 5.19 22.90 10.09
C PRO A 199 4.22 23.66 11.01
N PRO A 200 4.38 24.99 11.20
CA PRO A 200 3.54 25.80 12.09
C PRO A 200 2.05 25.82 11.73
N LEU A 201 1.68 25.41 10.51
CA LEU A 201 0.33 25.48 9.96
C LEU A 201 -0.51 24.21 10.22
N TRP A 202 -0.01 23.24 10.98
CA TRP A 202 -0.75 22.00 11.26
C TRP A 202 -1.61 22.14 12.53
N PRO A 203 -2.86 21.62 12.53
CA PRO A 203 -3.71 21.60 13.72
C PRO A 203 -3.04 20.88 14.90
N ASP A 204 -3.09 21.49 16.08
CA ASP A 204 -2.51 20.96 17.31
C ASP A 204 -3.00 19.55 17.64
N GLU A 205 -4.27 19.26 17.35
CA GLU A 205 -4.92 17.97 17.62
C GLU A 205 -4.32 16.82 16.81
N LEU A 206 -3.64 17.14 15.71
CA LEU A 206 -3.00 16.18 14.83
C LEU A 206 -1.53 15.92 15.20
N VAL A 207 -0.92 16.88 15.91
CA VAL A 207 0.52 16.91 16.22
C VAL A 207 0.79 16.52 17.67
N LYS A 208 -0.13 16.84 18.59
CA LYS A 208 0.04 16.56 20.01
C LYS A 208 0.04 15.05 20.25
N PRO A 209 1.06 14.52 20.95
CA PRO A 209 0.99 13.18 21.49
C PRO A 209 -0.25 13.03 22.37
N ASN A 210 -0.84 11.84 22.36
CA ASN A 210 -1.92 11.53 23.28
C ASN A 210 -1.42 11.46 24.72
N ALA A 211 -2.34 11.28 25.67
CA ALA A 211 -2.02 11.24 27.10
C ALA A 211 -0.95 10.19 27.48
N ASP A 212 -0.75 9.17 26.64
CA ASP A 212 0.27 8.12 26.75
C ASP A 212 1.60 8.47 26.05
N GLY A 213 1.73 9.67 25.49
CA GLY A 213 2.92 10.12 24.74
C GLY A 213 2.99 9.58 23.32
N TYR A 214 1.98 8.86 22.83
CA TYR A 214 1.97 8.33 21.47
C TYR A 214 1.57 9.40 20.45
N ALA A 215 2.50 9.72 19.54
CA ALA A 215 2.26 10.59 18.41
C ALA A 215 1.87 9.76 17.17
N GLY A 216 0.59 9.44 17.05
CA GLY A 216 0.08 8.60 15.95
C GLY A 216 0.45 9.13 14.55
N MET A 217 0.58 10.44 14.40
CA MET A 217 1.01 11.08 13.14
C MET A 217 2.47 10.78 12.76
N VAL A 218 3.35 10.64 13.74
CA VAL A 218 4.75 10.23 13.53
C VAL A 218 4.80 8.74 13.19
N ALA A 219 3.92 7.94 13.79
CA ALA A 219 3.81 6.49 13.56
C ALA A 219 3.25 6.12 12.17
N ALA A 220 2.28 6.90 11.66
CA ALA A 220 1.62 6.66 10.37
C ALA A 220 2.56 6.64 9.15
N LYS A 221 3.79 7.11 9.37
CA LYS A 221 4.53 7.91 8.41
C LYS A 221 5.86 7.27 8.07
N LYS A 222 5.80 6.00 7.66
CA LYS A 222 6.95 5.25 7.16
C LYS A 222 6.61 4.68 5.80
N LEU A 223 6.58 5.58 4.82
CA LEU A 223 6.53 5.23 3.40
C LEU A 223 7.81 5.80 2.77
N TRP A 224 8.87 4.98 2.89
CA TRP A 224 10.03 4.91 1.98
C TRP A 224 11.22 5.87 2.18
N ALA A 225 11.94 5.69 3.29
CA ALA A 225 13.34 6.11 3.43
C ALA A 225 14.28 4.92 3.72
N LEU A 226 14.13 3.81 2.98
CA LEU A 226 15.09 2.71 3.01
C LEU A 226 15.69 2.55 1.61
N SER A 227 16.91 3.08 1.43
CA SER A 227 17.80 2.64 0.35
C SER A 227 18.27 1.21 0.62
N GLU A 228 18.58 0.47 -0.44
CA GLU A 228 18.91 -0.97 -0.44
C GLU A 228 20.02 -1.38 0.55
N ASP A 229 20.84 -0.44 1.02
CA ASP A 229 22.01 -0.71 1.87
C ASP A 229 21.70 -0.99 3.35
N LEU A 230 20.56 -0.53 3.88
CA LEU A 230 20.20 -0.73 5.30
C LEU A 230 19.41 -2.02 5.57
N VAL A 231 18.71 -2.56 4.56
CA VAL A 231 17.96 -3.83 4.69
C VAL A 231 18.91 -5.02 4.91
N LYS A 232 20.10 -5.00 4.30
CA LYS A 232 21.12 -6.05 4.46
C LYS A 232 21.79 -6.08 5.83
N GLN A 233 21.57 -5.05 6.66
CA GLN A 233 22.16 -4.96 8.00
C GLN A 233 21.16 -5.26 9.12
N ALA A 234 19.86 -5.30 8.80
CA ALA A 234 18.80 -5.53 9.79
C ALA A 234 18.24 -6.97 9.80
N PHE A 235 18.66 -7.83 8.86
CA PHE A 235 18.34 -9.26 8.81
C PHE A 235 19.50 -10.09 8.27
#